data_AF-A0A7W9GSX1-F1
#
_entry.id   AF-A0A7W9GSX1-F1
#
_cell.length_a   1.000
_cell.length_b   1.000
_cell.length_c   1.000
_cell.angle_alpha   90.00
_cell.angle_beta   90.00
_cell.angle_gamma   90.00
#
_symmetry.space_group_name_H-M   'P 1'
#
loop_
_entity.id
_entity.type
_entity.pdbx_description
1 polymer ?
#
loop_
_entity_poly.entity_id
_entity_poly.type
_entity_poly.pdbx_seq_one_letter_code
_entity_poly.pdbx_strand_id
1 'polypeptide(L)'
;MITDTEKYRRELLTALRLRDVDADRIGEVLAEVDSHVAETGEDPREAFGAPADYARVIGDGVRGLSERERRTRNAGHALMGGLVGAVSVLGIMAVVRGDETALGMPAWLTLALGLLGAVLGIVLLAVRARVVRDPRTGRPVDPSQRWFAPVVLAGYAVVLAACAGLAAML
;
A
#
# COMPACT_ATOMS: atom_id res chain seq x y z
N MET A 1 13.32 -15.54 17.14
CA MET A 1 12.20 -16.49 17.34
C MET A 1 10.95 -15.64 17.52
N ILE A 2 9.93 -15.84 16.70
CA ILE A 2 8.67 -15.09 16.76
C ILE A 2 7.75 -15.87 17.70
N THR A 3 7.15 -15.20 18.68
CA THR A 3 6.19 -15.83 19.60
C THR A 3 4.89 -16.17 18.86
N ASP A 4 4.14 -17.16 19.36
CA ASP A 4 2.86 -17.54 18.75
C ASP A 4 1.87 -16.37 18.72
N THR A 5 1.90 -15.51 19.74
CA THR A 5 1.14 -14.24 19.78
C THR A 5 1.53 -13.28 18.66
N GLU A 6 2.83 -13.08 18.39
CA GLU A 6 3.28 -12.19 17.32
C GLU A 6 2.95 -12.75 15.92
N LYS A 7 2.94 -14.08 15.79
CA LYS A 7 2.46 -14.74 14.56
C LYS A 7 0.95 -14.53 14.39
N TYR A 8 0.17 -14.77 15.43
CA TYR A 8 -1.27 -14.55 15.44
C TYR A 8 -1.63 -13.10 15.08
N ARG A 9 -0.96 -12.14 15.72
CA ARG A 9 -1.18 -10.69 15.51
C ARG A 9 -0.94 -10.26 14.06
N ARG A 10 0.11 -10.78 13.42
CA ARG A 10 0.40 -10.48 12.00
C ARG A 10 -0.63 -11.09 11.05
N GLU A 11 -1.08 -12.31 11.32
CA GLU A 11 -2.16 -12.94 10.55
C GLU A 11 -3.48 -12.18 10.72
N LEU A 12 -3.81 -11.76 11.95
CA LEU A 12 -5.00 -11.00 12.27
C LEU A 12 -4.98 -9.61 11.63
N LEU A 13 -3.87 -8.87 11.74
CA LEU A 13 -3.67 -7.59 11.06
C LEU A 13 -3.92 -7.71 9.55
N THR A 14 -3.39 -8.77 8.94
CA THR A 14 -3.58 -9.03 7.50
C THR A 14 -5.04 -9.31 7.19
N ALA A 15 -5.71 -10.17 7.96
CA ALA A 15 -7.11 -10.52 7.76
C ALA A 15 -8.06 -9.32 7.94
N LEU A 16 -7.78 -8.44 8.91
CA LEU A 16 -8.55 -7.21 9.14
C LEU A 16 -8.35 -6.19 8.01
N ARG A 17 -7.11 -6.00 7.52
CA ARG A 17 -6.81 -5.13 6.38
C ARG A 17 -7.51 -5.59 5.10
N LEU A 18 -7.52 -6.90 4.82
CA LEU A 18 -8.21 -7.45 3.66
C LEU A 18 -9.70 -7.12 3.67
N ARG A 19 -10.28 -7.03 4.87
CA ARG A 19 -11.69 -6.68 5.11
C ARG A 19 -11.99 -5.18 5.13
N ASP A 20 -11.02 -4.30 4.83
CA ASP A 20 -11.18 -2.83 4.90
C ASP A 20 -11.63 -2.33 6.30
N VAL A 21 -11.25 -3.04 7.38
CA VAL A 21 -11.51 -2.55 8.74
C VAL A 21 -10.70 -1.27 8.98
N ASP A 22 -11.33 -0.25 9.57
CA ASP A 22 -10.68 1.03 9.84
C ASP A 22 -9.42 0.85 10.70
N ALA A 23 -8.35 1.59 10.37
CA ALA A 23 -7.04 1.39 10.99
C ALA A 23 -7.03 1.60 12.51
N ASP A 24 -7.86 2.52 13.03
CA ASP A 24 -8.00 2.73 14.47
C ASP A 24 -8.66 1.51 15.14
N ARG A 25 -9.71 0.97 14.50
CA ARG A 25 -10.39 -0.25 14.94
C ARG A 25 -9.46 -1.48 14.88
N ILE A 26 -8.61 -1.57 13.86
CA ILE A 26 -7.56 -2.61 13.81
C ILE A 26 -6.63 -2.46 15.03
N GLY A 27 -6.21 -1.24 15.35
CA GLY A 27 -5.36 -0.97 16.52
C GLY A 27 -6.00 -1.43 17.83
N GLU A 28 -7.28 -1.11 18.02
CA GLU A 28 -8.07 -1.55 19.18
C GLU A 28 -8.13 -3.08 19.30
N VAL A 29 -8.45 -3.77 18.21
CA VAL A 29 -8.60 -5.23 18.21
C VAL A 29 -7.27 -5.94 18.48
N LEU A 30 -6.17 -5.46 17.89
CA LEU A 30 -4.85 -6.03 18.16
C LEU A 30 -4.42 -5.76 19.60
N ALA A 31 -4.72 -4.57 20.13
CA ALA A 31 -4.49 -4.27 21.53
C ALA A 31 -5.30 -5.23 22.42
N GLU A 32 -6.59 -5.43 22.18
CA GLU A 32 -7.45 -6.35 22.95
C GLU A 32 -6.82 -7.75 23.07
N VAL A 33 -6.37 -8.33 21.97
CA VAL A 33 -5.67 -9.63 21.95
C VAL A 33 -4.41 -9.58 22.81
N ASP A 34 -3.56 -8.56 22.64
CA ASP A 34 -2.33 -8.40 23.41
C ASP A 34 -2.61 -8.26 24.93
N SER A 35 -3.69 -7.58 25.32
CA SER A 35 -4.10 -7.47 26.73
C SER A 35 -4.56 -8.80 27.28
N HIS A 36 -5.43 -9.50 26.55
CA HIS A 36 -5.99 -10.76 27.00
C HIS A 36 -4.89 -11.78 27.24
N VAL A 37 -3.97 -11.96 26.27
CA VAL A 37 -2.85 -12.88 26.42
C VAL A 37 -1.93 -12.46 27.57
N ALA A 38 -1.71 -11.16 27.80
CA ALA A 38 -0.91 -10.69 28.92
C ALA A 38 -1.57 -10.93 30.29
N GLU A 39 -2.91 -10.89 30.36
CA GLU A 39 -3.69 -11.08 31.59
C GLU A 39 -3.92 -12.56 31.92
N THR A 40 -4.22 -13.39 30.92
CA THR A 40 -4.61 -14.80 31.10
C THR A 40 -3.46 -15.78 30.86
N GLY A 41 -2.48 -15.41 30.03
CA GLY A 41 -1.44 -16.31 29.56
C GLY A 41 -1.93 -17.39 28.57
N GLU A 42 -3.19 -17.31 28.12
CA GLU A 42 -3.80 -18.29 27.21
C GLU A 42 -3.30 -18.13 25.76
N ASP A 43 -3.33 -19.22 24.99
CA ASP A 43 -3.01 -19.15 23.56
C ASP A 43 -4.09 -18.35 22.82
N PRO A 44 -3.72 -17.36 21.99
CA PRO A 44 -4.69 -16.51 21.32
C PRO A 44 -5.57 -17.26 20.30
N ARG A 45 -5.14 -18.41 19.76
CA ARG A 45 -5.98 -19.24 18.89
C ARG A 45 -7.01 -20.04 19.67
N GLU A 46 -6.71 -20.39 20.92
CA GLU A 46 -7.68 -21.04 21.81
C GLU A 46 -8.73 -20.03 22.27
N ALA A 47 -8.30 -18.84 22.71
CA ALA A 47 -9.20 -17.78 23.19
C ALA A 47 -10.05 -17.12 22.10
N PHE A 48 -9.45 -16.77 20.95
CA PHE A 48 -10.10 -15.98 19.90
C PHE A 48 -10.40 -16.79 18.62
N GLY A 49 -9.97 -18.05 18.54
CA GLY A 49 -10.10 -18.86 17.34
C GLY A 49 -9.12 -18.44 16.23
N ALA A 50 -9.35 -18.91 15.01
CA ALA A 50 -8.47 -18.58 13.88
C ALA A 50 -8.54 -17.08 13.53
N PRO A 51 -7.40 -16.41 13.22
CA PRO A 51 -7.36 -14.98 12.93
C PRO A 51 -8.33 -14.54 11.82
N ALA A 52 -8.50 -15.37 10.79
CA ALA A 52 -9.38 -15.07 9.66
C ALA A 52 -10.87 -15.12 10.02
N ASP A 53 -11.25 -16.00 10.96
CA ASP A 53 -12.61 -16.14 11.46
C ASP A 53 -12.93 -15.01 12.45
N TYR A 54 -12.00 -14.70 13.36
CA TYR A 54 -12.16 -13.57 14.27
C TYR A 54 -12.28 -12.24 13.51
N ALA A 55 -11.42 -12.02 12.50
CA ALA A 55 -11.53 -10.86 11.62
C ALA A 55 -12.84 -10.80 10.84
N ARG A 56 -13.48 -11.94 10.53
CA ARG A 56 -14.81 -11.96 9.91
C ARG A 56 -15.86 -11.39 10.85
N VAL A 57 -15.86 -11.86 12.10
CA VAL A 57 -16.79 -11.38 13.13
C VAL A 57 -16.63 -9.87 13.36
N ILE A 58 -15.39 -9.38 13.41
CA ILE A 58 -15.11 -7.94 13.56
C ILE A 58 -15.55 -7.13 12.31
N GLY A 59 -15.44 -7.71 11.12
CA GLY A 59 -15.85 -7.07 9.87
C GLY A 59 -17.35 -7.07 9.62
N ASP A 60 -18.10 -7.99 10.25
CA ASP A 60 -19.56 -8.08 10.13
C ASP A 60 -20.21 -6.87 10.81
N GLY A 61 -20.67 -5.91 10.00
CA GLY A 61 -21.29 -4.66 10.45
C GLY A 61 -20.55 -3.38 10.03
N VAL A 62 -19.30 -3.50 9.58
CA VAL A 62 -18.60 -2.41 8.90
C VAL A 62 -19.16 -2.30 7.49
N ARG A 63 -19.75 -1.15 7.11
CA ARG A 63 -20.12 -0.87 5.71
C ARG A 63 -18.85 -0.66 4.88
N GLY A 64 -18.11 -1.74 4.64
CA GLY A 64 -17.03 -1.76 3.66
C GLY A 64 -17.59 -1.53 2.26
N LEU A 65 -16.72 -1.11 1.33
CA LEU A 65 -17.09 -1.06 -0.08
C LEU A 65 -17.55 -2.45 -0.53
N SER A 66 -18.66 -2.51 -1.27
CA SER A 66 -19.07 -3.73 -1.98
C SER A 66 -17.95 -4.20 -2.92
N GLU A 67 -17.95 -5.49 -3.28
CA GLU A 67 -16.96 -6.03 -4.22
C GLU A 67 -16.89 -5.25 -5.53
N ARG A 68 -18.04 -4.74 -6.01
CA ARG A 68 -18.14 -3.93 -7.22
C ARG A 68 -17.49 -2.55 -7.05
N GLU A 69 -17.72 -1.89 -5.91
CA GLU A 69 -17.10 -0.60 -5.59
C GLU A 69 -15.58 -0.75 -5.39
N ARG A 70 -15.14 -1.84 -4.75
CA ARG A 70 -13.72 -2.16 -4.63
C ARG A 70 -13.09 -2.40 -6.00
N ARG A 71 -13.75 -3.17 -6.87
CA ARG A 71 -13.26 -3.43 -8.24
C ARG A 71 -13.16 -2.15 -9.06
N THR A 72 -14.17 -1.30 -9.02
CA THR A 72 -14.18 -0.01 -9.75
C THR A 72 -13.12 0.96 -9.22
N ARG A 73 -12.96 1.07 -7.89
CA ARG A 73 -11.86 1.82 -7.26
C ARG A 73 -10.49 1.32 -7.73
N ASN A 74 -10.28 0.00 -7.71
CA ASN A 74 -9.03 -0.61 -8.12
C ASN A 74 -8.75 -0.39 -9.62
N ALA A 75 -9.78 -0.51 -10.47
CA ALA A 75 -9.68 -0.21 -11.89
C ALA A 75 -9.31 1.26 -12.13
N GLY A 76 -9.93 2.20 -11.39
CA GLY A 76 -9.59 3.61 -11.45
C GLY A 76 -8.13 3.90 -11.06
N HIS A 77 -7.64 3.28 -10.00
CA HIS A 77 -6.23 3.37 -9.61
C HIS A 77 -5.28 2.77 -10.66
N ALA A 78 -5.63 1.62 -11.23
CA ALA A 78 -4.83 0.98 -12.28
C ALA A 78 -4.77 1.84 -13.55
N LEU A 79 -5.89 2.44 -13.95
CA LEU A 79 -5.96 3.36 -15.09
C LEU A 79 -5.11 4.60 -14.85
N MET A 80 -5.20 5.24 -13.67
CA MET A 80 -4.35 6.39 -13.35
C MET A 80 -2.87 6.02 -13.29
N GLY A 81 -2.52 4.91 -12.65
CA GLY A 81 -1.14 4.42 -12.59
C GLY A 81 -0.58 4.12 -13.98
N GLY A 82 -1.39 3.51 -14.85
CA GLY A 82 -1.04 3.26 -16.25
C GLY A 82 -0.82 4.54 -17.04
N LEU A 83 -1.70 5.54 -16.89
CA LEU A 83 -1.56 6.84 -17.55
C LEU A 83 -0.29 7.57 -17.12
N VAL A 84 -0.04 7.65 -15.80
CA VAL A 84 1.16 8.25 -15.23
C VAL A 84 2.41 7.52 -15.73
N GLY A 85 2.41 6.19 -15.72
CA GLY A 85 3.49 5.37 -16.25
C GLY A 85 3.75 5.65 -17.73
N ALA A 86 2.71 5.69 -18.56
CA ALA A 86 2.83 5.97 -19.99
C ALA A 86 3.43 7.35 -20.27
N VAL A 87 2.94 8.41 -19.59
CA VAL A 87 3.49 9.77 -19.73
C VAL A 87 4.97 9.80 -19.37
N SER A 88 5.36 9.08 -18.31
CA SER A 88 6.75 9.04 -17.84
C SER A 88 7.67 8.30 -18.80
N VAL A 89 7.21 7.17 -19.35
CA VAL A 89 7.95 6.41 -20.36
C VAL A 89 8.11 7.21 -21.66
N LEU A 90 7.04 7.86 -22.14
CA LEU A 90 7.13 8.73 -23.32
C LEU A 90 8.10 9.90 -23.09
N GLY A 91 8.07 10.51 -21.91
CA GLY A 91 8.98 11.57 -21.52
C GLY A 91 10.44 11.12 -21.51
N ILE A 92 10.76 10.01 -20.82
CA ILE A 92 12.16 9.55 -20.72
C ILE A 92 12.72 9.10 -22.07
N MET A 93 11.92 8.43 -22.90
CA MET A 93 12.32 8.03 -24.25
C MET A 93 12.67 9.26 -25.11
N ALA A 94 11.82 10.29 -25.10
CA ALA A 94 12.04 11.51 -25.86
C ALA A 94 13.27 12.29 -25.34
N VAL A 95 13.48 12.34 -24.03
CA VAL A 95 14.67 12.99 -23.43
C VAL A 95 15.95 12.30 -23.90
N VAL A 96 15.99 10.97 -23.89
CA VAL A 96 17.18 10.21 -24.31
C VAL A 96 17.47 10.39 -25.79
N ARG A 97 16.43 10.48 -26.63
CA ARG A 97 16.59 10.65 -28.09
C ARG A 97 16.85 12.09 -28.52
N GLY A 98 16.59 13.06 -27.65
CA GLY A 98 16.64 14.48 -28.00
C GLY A 98 15.47 14.94 -28.87
N ASP A 99 14.37 14.17 -28.88
CA ASP A 99 13.18 14.43 -29.69
C ASP A 99 12.15 15.28 -28.93
N GLU A 100 11.24 15.90 -29.66
CA GLU A 100 9.97 16.35 -29.08
C GLU A 100 9.05 15.16 -28.81
N THR A 101 8.14 15.30 -27.85
CA THR A 101 7.13 14.24 -27.62
C THR A 101 6.04 14.27 -28.68
N ALA A 102 5.32 13.15 -28.85
CA ALA A 102 4.22 13.01 -29.80
C ALA A 102 3.09 14.05 -29.66
N LEU A 103 3.07 14.82 -28.56
CA LEU A 103 2.11 15.88 -28.27
C LEU A 103 2.67 17.29 -28.56
N GLY A 104 3.86 17.41 -29.17
CA GLY A 104 4.54 18.70 -29.42
C GLY A 104 5.04 19.38 -28.14
N MET A 105 5.07 18.64 -27.02
CA MET A 105 5.61 19.15 -25.74
C MET A 105 7.10 18.86 -25.63
N PRO A 106 7.89 19.76 -25.00
CA PRO A 106 9.28 19.50 -24.66
C PRO A 106 9.43 18.22 -23.83
N ALA A 107 10.40 17.37 -24.18
CA ALA A 107 10.59 16.07 -23.56
C ALA A 107 10.75 16.12 -22.04
N TRP A 108 11.53 17.08 -21.54
CA TRP A 108 11.76 17.26 -20.11
C TRP A 108 10.48 17.60 -19.35
N LEU A 109 9.55 18.34 -19.96
CA LEU A 109 8.27 18.73 -19.35
C LEU A 109 7.36 17.52 -19.22
N THR A 110 7.25 16.72 -20.28
CA THR A 110 6.46 15.47 -20.25
C THR A 110 7.00 14.50 -19.20
N LEU A 111 8.33 14.36 -19.10
CA LEU A 111 8.96 13.55 -18.05
C LEU A 111 8.65 14.11 -16.66
N ALA A 112 8.79 15.42 -16.45
CA ALA A 112 8.52 16.05 -15.16
C ALA A 112 7.07 15.85 -14.69
N LEU A 113 6.09 15.96 -15.60
CA LEU A 113 4.68 15.70 -15.30
C LEU A 113 4.43 14.24 -14.91
N GLY A 114 5.05 13.31 -15.63
CA GLY A 114 5.00 11.89 -15.30
C GLY A 114 5.57 11.57 -13.92
N LEU A 115 6.77 12.09 -13.62
CA LEU A 115 7.42 11.94 -12.33
C LEU A 115 6.61 12.56 -11.19
N LEU A 116 6.08 13.76 -11.38
CA LEU A 116 5.23 14.42 -10.39
C LEU A 116 3.97 13.60 -10.12
N GLY A 117 3.32 13.11 -11.16
CA GLY A 117 2.15 12.23 -11.04
C GLY A 117 2.48 10.93 -10.29
N ALA A 118 3.63 10.33 -10.55
CA ALA A 118 4.08 9.12 -9.86
C ALA A 118 4.35 9.38 -8.37
N VAL A 119 5.08 10.46 -8.05
CA VAL A 119 5.36 10.84 -6.66
C VAL A 119 4.07 11.11 -5.91
N LEU A 120 3.18 11.96 -6.46
CA LEU A 120 1.90 12.28 -5.81
C LEU A 120 1.03 11.02 -5.65
N GLY A 121 0.92 10.20 -6.69
CA GLY A 121 0.13 8.96 -6.65
C GLY A 121 0.65 7.98 -5.60
N ILE A 122 1.96 7.74 -5.56
CA ILE A 122 2.60 6.83 -4.59
C ILE A 122 2.47 7.36 -3.17
N VAL A 123 2.70 8.66 -2.95
CA VAL A 123 2.54 9.28 -1.63
C VAL A 123 1.09 9.23 -1.16
N LEU A 124 0.13 9.55 -2.03
CA LEU A 124 -1.30 9.47 -1.69
C LEU A 124 -1.73 8.03 -1.38
N LEU A 125 -1.24 7.04 -2.12
CA LEU A 125 -1.46 5.62 -1.81
C LEU A 125 -0.85 5.23 -0.47
N ALA A 126 0.38 5.68 -0.18
CA ALA A 126 1.05 5.42 1.08
C ALA A 126 0.35 6.08 2.28
N VAL A 127 -0.18 7.30 2.12
CA VAL A 127 -0.96 8.01 3.14
C VAL A 127 -2.34 7.36 3.33
N ARG A 128 -2.99 6.92 2.24
CA ARG A 128 -4.30 6.25 2.29
C ARG A 128 -4.22 4.85 2.87
N ALA A 129 -3.11 4.14 2.69
CA ALA A 129 -2.79 3.00 3.52
C ALA A 129 -2.61 3.54 4.94
N ARG A 130 -3.69 3.70 5.69
CA ARG A 130 -3.68 4.28 7.03
C ARG A 130 -2.73 3.47 7.90
N VAL A 131 -1.84 4.16 8.61
CA VAL A 131 -0.93 3.52 9.57
C VAL A 131 -1.78 3.05 10.75
N VAL A 132 -1.85 1.74 10.95
CA VAL A 132 -2.47 1.16 12.14
C VAL A 132 -1.60 1.54 13.32
N ARG A 133 -2.16 2.29 14.26
CA ARG A 133 -1.47 2.70 15.49
C ARG A 133 -2.01 1.87 16.65
N ASP A 134 -1.11 1.46 17.52
CA ASP A 134 -1.48 0.88 18.80
C ASP A 134 -2.08 2.00 19.68
N PRO A 135 -3.35 1.88 20.13
CA PRO A 135 -4.01 2.90 20.95
C PRO A 135 -3.35 3.11 22.31
N ARG A 136 -2.59 2.14 22.83
CA ARG A 136 -1.92 2.25 24.14
C ARG A 136 -0.65 3.08 24.07
N THR A 137 0.10 2.95 22.98
CA THR A 137 1.46 3.52 22.85
C THR A 137 1.55 4.62 21.79
N GLY A 138 0.54 4.74 20.92
CA GLY A 138 0.53 5.63 19.76
C GLY A 138 1.52 5.25 18.66
N ARG A 139 2.27 4.15 18.83
CA ARG A 139 3.29 3.69 17.89
C ARG A 139 2.65 2.91 16.73
N PRO A 140 3.25 2.95 15.53
CA PRO A 140 2.78 2.13 14.42
C PRO A 140 2.93 0.65 14.75
N VAL A 141 1.87 -0.13 14.53
CA VAL A 141 1.89 -1.59 14.72
C VAL A 141 2.82 -2.27 13.72
N ASP A 142 2.86 -1.77 12.49
CA ASP A 142 3.73 -2.26 11.42
C ASP A 142 4.72 -1.17 10.96
N PRO A 143 5.93 -1.12 11.53
CA PRO A 143 6.93 -0.13 11.19
C PRO A 143 7.54 -0.33 9.79
N SER A 144 7.24 -1.42 9.07
CA SER A 144 7.68 -1.60 7.69
C SER A 144 6.93 -0.68 6.72
N GLN A 145 5.73 -0.23 7.09
CA GLN A 145 4.88 0.62 6.26
C GLN A 145 5.51 1.98 5.90
N ARG A 146 6.42 2.51 6.74
CA ARG A 146 7.19 3.72 6.43
C ARG A 146 8.13 3.56 5.23
N TRP A 147 8.52 2.32 4.91
CA TRP A 147 9.37 1.99 3.77
C TRP A 147 8.57 1.74 2.49
N PHE A 148 7.24 1.68 2.54
CA PHE A 148 6.42 1.43 1.35
C PHE A 148 6.68 2.46 0.24
N ALA A 149 6.47 3.75 0.53
CA ALA A 149 6.68 4.82 -0.46
C ALA A 149 8.11 4.84 -1.04
N PRO A 150 9.20 4.86 -0.23
CA PRO A 150 10.54 4.90 -0.79
C PRO A 150 10.90 3.63 -1.57
N VAL A 151 10.44 2.44 -1.16
CA VAL A 151 10.68 1.19 -1.91
C VAL A 151 9.97 1.22 -3.26
N VAL A 152 8.71 1.66 -3.30
CA VAL A 152 7.95 1.76 -4.56
C VAL A 152 8.56 2.82 -5.48
N LEU A 153 8.97 3.98 -4.94
CA LEU A 153 9.66 5.02 -5.71
C LEU A 153 11.00 4.53 -6.27
N ALA A 154 11.79 3.80 -5.48
CA ALA A 154 13.05 3.21 -5.95
C ALA A 154 12.81 2.21 -7.08
N GLY A 155 11.83 1.31 -6.94
CA GLY A 155 11.46 0.38 -8.01
C GLY A 155 11.02 1.10 -9.28
N TYR A 156 10.22 2.16 -9.13
CA TYR A 156 9.78 3.00 -10.25
C TYR A 156 10.96 3.69 -10.96
N ALA A 157 11.93 4.22 -10.21
CA ALA A 157 13.16 4.80 -10.78
C ALA A 157 14.00 3.77 -11.55
N VAL A 158 14.10 2.53 -11.04
CA VAL A 158 14.79 1.43 -11.74
C VAL A 158 14.11 1.11 -13.07
N VAL A 159 12.78 1.08 -13.12
CA VAL A 159 12.03 0.87 -14.37
C VAL A 159 12.32 1.98 -15.37
N LEU A 160 12.31 3.25 -14.94
CA LEU A 160 12.63 4.37 -15.83
C LEU A 160 14.08 4.33 -16.34
N ALA A 161 15.03 3.95 -15.49
CA ALA A 161 16.43 3.78 -15.90
C ALA A 161 16.59 2.65 -16.94
N ALA A 162 15.86 1.55 -16.78
CA ALA A 162 15.83 0.47 -17.77
C ALA A 162 15.23 0.92 -19.10
N CYS A 163 14.11 1.67 -19.07
CA CYS A 163 13.52 2.26 -20.27
C CYS A 163 14.49 3.23 -20.97
N ALA A 164 15.20 4.07 -20.20
CA ALA A 164 16.20 4.99 -20.73
C ALA A 164 17.36 4.23 -21.40
N GLY A 165 17.86 3.16 -20.77
CA GLY A 165 18.92 2.32 -21.33
C GLY A 165 18.50 1.64 -22.63
N LEU A 166 17.28 1.11 -22.69
CA LEU A 166 16.71 0.55 -23.92
C LEU A 166 16.55 1.62 -25.01
N ALA A 167 16.11 2.82 -24.66
CA ALA A 167 15.97 3.94 -25.58
C ALA A 167 17.30 4.32 -26.24
N ALA A 168 18.39 4.30 -25.48
CA ALA A 168 19.73 4.64 -25.95
C ALA A 168 20.32 3.57 -26.90
N MET A 169 19.79 2.34 -26.88
CA MET A 169 20.21 1.24 -27.75
C MET A 169 19.43 1.16 -29.07
N LEU A 170 18.32 1.89 -29.19
CA LEU A 170 17.37 1.86 -30.32
C LEU A 170 17.38 3.17 -31.10
#